data_AF-A0A2M7I281-F1
#
_entry.id   AF-A0A2M7I281-F1
#
_cell.length_a   1.000
_cell.length_b   1.000
_cell.length_c   1.000
_cell.angle_alpha   90.00
_cell.angle_beta   90.00
_cell.angle_gamma   90.00
#
_symmetry.space_group_name_H-M   'P 1'
#
loop_
_entity.id
_entity.type
_entity.pdbx_description
1 polymer ?
#
loop_
_entity_poly.entity_id
_entity_poly.type
_entity_poly.pdbx_seq_one_letter_code
_entity_poly.pdbx_strand_id
1 'polypeptide(L)'
;MNNKKKIVVLGGGISGLTTGYLLKKEGFDVTVLEKKSQPGGSIETIVENGFLFDKGPNSSLEAYPIIKKIVDDIGLSNELVYANPEGSKRYILKNNNLIPLPMSPFSFFKTQLFSVKAKFRLLAEPFIKRANKEESIAEFVKRRIGKEFLDYAISPFVSGVYAGNPSSLSVKYAFPKLYKLEKK
;
A
#
# COMPACT_ATOMS: atom_id res chain seq x y z
N MET A 1 -19.91 3.78 -41.87
CA MET A 1 -18.53 3.91 -41.37
C MET A 1 -18.62 4.21 -39.88
N ASN A 2 -18.25 3.26 -39.00
CA ASN A 2 -18.31 3.48 -37.55
C ASN A 2 -17.20 4.46 -37.15
N ASN A 3 -17.57 5.72 -36.94
CA ASN A 3 -16.66 6.78 -36.52
C ASN A 3 -16.28 6.54 -35.05
N LYS A 4 -15.35 5.61 -34.81
CA LYS A 4 -14.85 5.31 -33.47
C LYS A 4 -14.24 6.59 -32.88
N LYS A 5 -14.74 7.00 -31.70
CA LYS A 5 -14.19 8.18 -31.01
C LYS A 5 -12.70 7.95 -30.76
N LYS A 6 -11.90 8.93 -31.17
CA LYS A 6 -10.45 8.96 -30.92
C LYS A 6 -10.18 9.47 -29.51
N ILE A 7 -9.38 8.75 -28.75
CA ILE A 7 -9.01 9.08 -27.37
C ILE A 7 -7.49 9.09 -27.27
N VAL A 8 -6.95 10.15 -26.68
CA VAL A 8 -5.52 10.25 -26.37
C VAL A 8 -5.35 10.17 -24.85
N VAL A 9 -4.49 9.25 -24.41
CA VAL A 9 -4.09 9.09 -23.00
C VAL A 9 -2.67 9.60 -22.84
N LEU A 10 -2.46 10.53 -21.91
CA LEU A 10 -1.14 11.08 -21.61
C LEU A 10 -0.50 10.35 -20.42
N GLY A 11 0.66 9.73 -20.66
CA GLY A 11 1.42 8.93 -19.71
C GLY A 11 1.27 7.43 -19.95
N GLY A 12 2.39 6.75 -20.19
CA GLY A 12 2.51 5.29 -20.36
C GLY A 12 2.88 4.55 -19.08
N GLY A 13 2.50 5.08 -17.91
CA GLY A 13 2.59 4.35 -16.63
C GLY A 13 1.44 3.35 -16.46
N ILE A 14 1.45 2.57 -15.36
CA ILE A 14 0.43 1.54 -15.10
C ILE A 14 -1.02 2.05 -15.22
N SER A 15 -1.31 3.25 -14.73
CA SER A 15 -2.64 3.86 -14.87
C SER A 15 -3.00 4.14 -16.33
N GLY A 16 -2.12 4.79 -17.09
CA GLY A 16 -2.41 5.15 -18.48
C GLY A 16 -2.45 3.93 -19.41
N LEU A 17 -1.57 2.95 -19.20
CA LEU A 17 -1.62 1.67 -19.93
C LEU A 17 -2.91 0.90 -19.63
N THR A 18 -3.32 0.82 -18.36
CA THR A 18 -4.59 0.17 -17.99
C THR A 18 -5.78 0.90 -18.59
N THR A 19 -5.82 2.23 -18.53
CA THR A 19 -6.87 3.03 -19.17
C THR A 19 -6.92 2.79 -20.68
N GLY A 20 -5.76 2.81 -21.35
CA GLY A 20 -5.67 2.56 -22.78
C GLY A 20 -6.15 1.17 -23.17
N TYR A 21 -5.74 0.15 -22.40
CA TYR A 21 -6.18 -1.24 -22.57
C TYR A 21 -7.70 -1.38 -22.44
N LEU A 22 -8.29 -0.84 -21.37
CA LEU A 22 -9.73 -0.93 -21.12
C LEU A 22 -10.55 -0.20 -22.21
N LEU A 23 -10.14 1.00 -22.61
CA LEU A 23 -10.79 1.74 -23.70
C LEU A 23 -10.67 1.01 -25.04
N LYS A 24 -9.51 0.40 -25.32
CA LYS A 24 -9.32 -0.37 -26.54
C LYS A 24 -10.25 -1.59 -26.58
N LYS A 25 -10.46 -2.25 -25.45
CA LYS A 25 -11.37 -3.40 -25.29
C LYS A 25 -12.84 -3.02 -25.55
N GLU A 26 -13.24 -1.80 -25.16
CA GLU A 26 -14.55 -1.21 -25.50
C GLU A 26 -14.65 -0.74 -26.96
N GLY A 27 -13.61 -0.96 -27.77
CA GLY A 27 -13.64 -0.70 -29.21
C GLY A 27 -13.27 0.72 -29.63
N PHE A 28 -12.79 1.58 -28.72
CA PHE A 28 -12.33 2.92 -29.06
C PHE A 28 -11.02 2.92 -29.88
N ASP A 29 -10.76 4.03 -30.58
CA ASP A 29 -9.46 4.29 -31.20
C ASP A 29 -8.60 5.05 -30.20
N VAL A 30 -7.55 4.41 -29.67
CA VAL A 30 -6.81 4.90 -28.50
C VAL A 30 -5.33 5.06 -28.84
N THR A 31 -4.78 6.22 -28.52
CA THR A 31 -3.35 6.50 -28.57
C THR A 31 -2.85 6.81 -27.16
N VAL A 32 -1.79 6.11 -26.71
CA VAL A 32 -1.11 6.41 -25.45
C VAL A 32 0.20 7.11 -25.77
N LEU A 33 0.43 8.30 -25.19
CA LEU A 33 1.65 9.08 -25.36
C LEU A 33 2.50 8.99 -24.09
N GLU A 34 3.73 8.52 -24.22
CA GLU A 34 4.72 8.48 -23.13
C GLU A 34 5.90 9.39 -23.48
N LYS A 35 6.44 10.09 -22.48
CA LYS A 35 7.57 11.00 -22.66
C LYS A 35 8.93 10.27 -22.66
N LYS A 36 9.02 9.15 -21.95
CA LYS A 36 10.21 8.29 -21.87
C LYS A 36 10.32 7.42 -23.12
N SER A 37 11.50 6.84 -23.34
CA SER A 37 11.75 5.88 -24.43
C SER A 37 11.04 4.54 -24.24
N GLN A 38 10.63 4.21 -23.00
CA GLN A 38 9.91 2.99 -22.67
C GLN A 38 8.71 3.29 -21.75
N PRO A 39 7.58 2.58 -21.92
CA PRO A 39 6.46 2.64 -20.99
C PRO A 39 6.79 1.94 -19.66
N GLY A 40 5.91 2.06 -18.67
CA GLY A 40 6.05 1.47 -17.33
C GLY A 40 5.89 2.52 -16.21
N GLY A 41 6.27 3.77 -16.49
CA GLY A 41 6.15 4.88 -15.54
C GLY A 41 7.10 4.71 -14.37
N SER A 42 6.56 4.32 -13.21
CA SER A 42 7.33 3.98 -12.00
C SER A 42 7.67 2.49 -11.90
N ILE A 43 7.05 1.64 -12.73
CA ILE A 43 7.35 0.20 -12.80
C ILE A 43 8.48 0.02 -13.81
N GLU A 44 9.68 -0.24 -13.31
CA GLU A 44 10.87 -0.43 -14.12
C GLU A 44 11.75 -1.49 -13.47
N THR A 45 12.10 -2.50 -14.24
CA THR A 45 12.97 -3.61 -13.82
C THR A 45 14.26 -3.56 -14.65
N ILE A 46 15.40 -3.74 -14.01
CA ILE A 46 16.72 -3.81 -14.66
C ILE A 46 17.44 -5.10 -14.30
N VAL A 47 18.34 -5.53 -15.17
CA VAL A 47 19.28 -6.63 -14.91
C VAL A 47 20.69 -6.05 -14.84
N GLU A 48 21.37 -6.23 -13.72
CA GLU A 48 22.72 -5.75 -13.50
C GLU A 48 23.54 -6.79 -12.72
N ASN A 49 24.73 -7.12 -13.21
CA ASN A 49 25.63 -8.12 -12.59
C ASN A 49 24.97 -9.48 -12.32
N GLY A 50 24.02 -9.89 -13.16
CA GLY A 50 23.28 -11.16 -13.01
C GLY A 50 22.11 -11.09 -12.02
N PHE A 51 21.81 -9.92 -11.45
CA PHE A 51 20.70 -9.72 -10.53
C PHE A 51 19.58 -8.92 -11.20
N LEU A 52 18.34 -9.24 -10.83
CA LEU A 52 17.13 -8.52 -11.24
C LEU A 52 16.72 -7.51 -10.16
N PHE A 53 16.59 -6.24 -10.52
CA PHE A 53 16.21 -5.18 -9.59
C PHE A 53 15.00 -4.39 -10.10
N ASP A 54 14.02 -4.18 -9.24
CA ASP A 54 12.93 -3.26 -9.47
C ASP A 54 13.27 -1.87 -8.91
N LYS A 55 13.25 -0.83 -9.75
CA LYS A 55 13.56 0.56 -9.36
C LYS A 55 12.42 1.27 -8.63
N GLY A 56 11.22 0.70 -8.67
CA GLY A 56 10.02 1.28 -8.06
C GLY A 56 9.28 0.24 -7.21
N PRO A 57 8.04 -0.13 -7.55
CA PRO A 57 7.32 -1.15 -6.81
C PRO A 57 7.96 -2.53 -7.05
N ASN A 58 8.19 -3.28 -5.96
CA ASN A 58 8.79 -4.61 -6.02
C ASN A 58 7.77 -5.75 -5.94
N SER A 59 6.54 -5.44 -5.51
CA SER A 59 5.47 -6.44 -5.37
C SER A 59 4.11 -5.76 -5.34
N SER A 60 3.07 -6.53 -5.60
CA SER A 60 1.67 -6.11 -5.47
C SER A 60 0.87 -7.17 -4.71
N LEU A 61 -0.26 -6.76 -4.14
CA LEU A 61 -1.24 -7.68 -3.58
C LEU A 61 -2.35 -7.91 -4.62
N GLU A 62 -2.78 -9.15 -4.76
CA GLU A 62 -4.00 -9.52 -5.51
C GLU A 62 -5.27 -9.13 -4.73
N ALA A 63 -5.32 -7.90 -4.23
CA ALA A 63 -6.38 -7.41 -3.35
C ALA A 63 -7.70 -7.11 -4.09
N TYR A 64 -7.66 -6.99 -5.42
CA TYR A 64 -8.79 -6.61 -6.24
C TYR A 64 -8.98 -7.57 -7.42
N PRO A 65 -10.20 -8.09 -7.65
CA PRO A 65 -10.48 -9.03 -8.73
C PRO A 65 -10.09 -8.52 -10.14
N ILE A 66 -10.09 -7.20 -10.33
CA ILE A 66 -9.71 -6.58 -11.61
C ILE A 66 -8.25 -6.85 -11.99
N ILE A 67 -7.35 -6.98 -11.01
CA ILE A 67 -5.93 -7.24 -11.28
C ILE A 67 -5.79 -8.62 -11.92
N LYS A 68 -6.36 -9.64 -11.27
CA LYS A 68 -6.35 -11.01 -11.80
C LYS A 68 -7.00 -11.08 -13.19
N LYS A 69 -8.15 -10.43 -13.37
CA LYS A 69 -8.82 -10.38 -14.68
C LYS A 69 -7.92 -9.78 -15.76
N ILE A 70 -7.23 -8.67 -15.48
CA ILE A 70 -6.33 -8.05 -16.44
C ILE A 70 -5.15 -8.99 -16.76
N VAL A 71 -4.53 -9.60 -15.75
CA VAL A 71 -3.42 -10.56 -15.92
C VAL A 71 -3.83 -11.74 -16.79
N ASP A 72 -5.01 -12.31 -16.54
CA ASP A 72 -5.58 -13.40 -17.33
C ASP A 72 -5.87 -12.94 -18.77
N ASP A 73 -6.48 -11.76 -18.95
CA ASP A 73 -6.84 -11.21 -20.25
C ASP A 73 -5.59 -10.93 -21.15
N ILE A 74 -4.44 -10.64 -20.54
CA ILE A 74 -3.17 -10.38 -21.27
C ILE A 74 -2.24 -11.60 -21.31
N GLY A 75 -2.68 -12.76 -20.79
CA GLY A 75 -1.96 -14.03 -20.88
C GLY A 75 -0.75 -14.18 -19.95
N LEU A 76 -0.67 -13.38 -18.87
CA LEU A 76 0.48 -13.38 -17.95
C LEU A 76 0.26 -14.23 -16.69
N SER A 77 -0.82 -15.01 -16.60
CA SER A 77 -1.15 -15.79 -15.39
C SER A 77 -0.04 -16.75 -14.98
N ASN A 78 0.68 -17.32 -15.96
CA ASN A 78 1.77 -18.27 -15.72
C ASN A 78 3.12 -17.59 -15.40
N GLU A 79 3.19 -16.26 -15.47
CA GLU A 79 4.40 -15.48 -15.16
C GLU A 79 4.37 -14.90 -13.74
N LEU A 80 3.27 -15.09 -13.01
CA LEU A 80 3.17 -14.62 -11.63
C LEU A 80 4.12 -15.41 -10.71
N VAL A 81 5.01 -14.66 -10.05
CA VAL A 81 5.91 -15.20 -9.03
C VAL A 81 5.42 -14.77 -7.65
N TYR A 82 5.17 -15.77 -6.79
CA TYR A 82 4.73 -15.53 -5.42
C TYR A 82 5.92 -15.41 -4.48
N ALA A 83 5.83 -14.48 -3.52
CA ALA A 83 6.85 -14.29 -2.51
C ALA A 83 7.05 -15.55 -1.68
N ASN A 84 8.32 -15.90 -1.40
CA ASN A 84 8.66 -17.06 -0.57
C ASN A 84 8.04 -16.92 0.84
N PRO A 85 7.19 -17.86 1.29
CA PRO A 85 6.58 -17.83 2.62
C PRO A 85 7.56 -17.73 3.78
N GLU A 86 8.79 -18.24 3.63
CA GLU A 86 9.84 -18.17 4.65
C GLU A 86 10.29 -16.71 4.91
N GLY A 87 10.18 -15.84 3.90
CA GLY A 87 10.50 -14.42 3.97
C GLY A 87 9.37 -13.54 4.51
N SER A 88 8.30 -14.12 5.06
CA SER A 88 7.11 -13.37 5.52
C SER A 88 7.32 -12.57 6.82
N LYS A 89 8.42 -12.81 7.55
CA LYS A 89 8.71 -12.11 8.80
C LYS A 89 9.05 -10.64 8.54
N ARG A 90 8.26 -9.74 9.12
CA ARG A 90 8.53 -8.30 9.15
C ARG A 90 9.20 -7.94 10.47
N TYR A 91 10.17 -7.03 10.42
CA TYR A 91 10.93 -6.58 11.59
C TYR A 91 10.78 -5.08 11.79
N ILE A 92 10.77 -4.65 13.04
CA ILE A 92 10.81 -3.25 13.44
C ILE A 92 12.09 -3.02 14.23
N LEU A 93 12.84 -1.98 13.88
CA LEU A 93 14.01 -1.57 14.63
C LEU A 93 13.58 -0.78 15.87
N LYS A 94 13.95 -1.26 17.06
CA LYS A 94 13.71 -0.59 18.34
C LYS A 94 14.93 -0.75 19.24
N ASN A 95 15.46 0.35 19.77
CA ASN A 95 16.65 0.37 20.63
C ASN A 95 17.81 -0.44 20.03
N ASN A 96 18.12 -0.22 18.75
CA ASN A 96 19.15 -0.93 18.00
C ASN A 96 18.97 -2.46 17.86
N ASN A 97 17.77 -2.97 18.13
CA ASN A 97 17.43 -4.38 18.00
C ASN A 97 16.29 -4.56 16.97
N LEU A 98 16.42 -5.56 16.09
CA LEU A 98 15.36 -5.95 15.18
C LEU A 98 14.38 -6.87 15.91
N ILE A 99 13.16 -6.37 16.12
CA ILE A 99 12.11 -7.11 16.81
C ILE A 99 11.09 -7.58 15.75
N PRO A 100 10.75 -8.88 15.70
CA PRO A 100 9.74 -9.36 14.78
C PRO A 100 8.37 -8.78 15.12
N LEU A 101 7.63 -8.35 14.08
CA LEU A 101 6.26 -7.89 14.22
C LEU A 101 5.36 -9.07 14.62
N PRO A 102 4.53 -8.93 15.67
CA PRO A 102 3.62 -10.00 16.06
C PRO A 102 2.51 -10.19 15.02
N MET A 103 2.40 -11.40 14.46
CA MET A 103 1.38 -11.75 13.46
C MET A 103 0.17 -12.50 14.04
N SER A 104 0.13 -12.69 15.37
CA SER A 104 -0.95 -13.39 16.06
C SER A 104 -1.22 -12.78 17.44
N PRO A 105 -2.43 -12.93 18.01
CA PRO A 105 -2.72 -12.44 19.36
C PRO A 105 -1.74 -12.97 20.42
N PHE A 106 -1.36 -14.25 20.34
CA PHE A 106 -0.41 -14.85 21.29
C PHE A 106 1.00 -14.22 21.19
N SER A 107 1.50 -14.01 19.97
CA SER A 107 2.79 -13.34 19.77
C SER A 107 2.74 -11.85 20.17
N PHE A 108 1.58 -11.21 20.04
CA PHE A 108 1.37 -9.83 20.46
C PHE A 108 1.53 -9.64 21.98
N PHE A 109 1.00 -10.56 22.79
CA PHE A 109 1.22 -10.47 24.24
C PHE A 109 2.67 -10.72 24.64
N LYS A 110 3.42 -11.55 23.90
CA LYS A 110 4.83 -11.86 24.16
C LYS A 110 5.83 -10.84 23.60
N THR A 111 5.44 -10.03 22.61
CA THR A 111 6.40 -9.11 21.98
C THR A 111 6.91 -8.04 22.94
N GLN A 112 8.19 -7.68 22.78
CA GLN A 112 8.88 -6.58 23.46
C GLN A 112 8.69 -5.23 22.73
N LEU A 113 7.97 -5.25 21.59
CA LEU A 113 7.72 -4.06 20.79
C LEU A 113 6.85 -3.03 21.53
N PHE A 114 5.92 -3.50 22.36
CA PHE A 114 5.00 -2.65 23.13
C PHE A 114 5.09 -2.93 24.62
N SER A 115 5.15 -1.87 25.43
CA SER A 115 5.06 -1.96 26.88
C SER A 115 3.70 -2.53 27.31
N VAL A 116 3.66 -3.05 28.54
CA VAL A 116 2.40 -3.50 29.17
C VAL A 116 1.37 -2.36 29.19
N LYS A 117 1.81 -1.13 29.49
CA LYS A 117 0.97 0.07 29.45
C LYS A 117 0.38 0.33 28.06
N ALA A 118 1.18 0.21 27.00
CA ALA A 118 0.71 0.36 25.63
C ALA A 118 -0.32 -0.73 25.27
N LYS A 119 -0.07 -1.97 25.66
CA LYS A 119 -1.02 -3.08 25.44
C LYS A 119 -2.36 -2.83 26.14
N PHE A 120 -2.36 -2.35 27.38
CA PHE A 120 -3.59 -1.94 28.06
C PHE A 120 -4.26 -0.71 27.41
N ARG A 121 -3.48 0.24 26.90
CA ARG A 121 -4.03 1.39 26.16
C ARG A 121 -4.80 0.95 24.93
N LEU A 122 -4.32 -0.08 24.21
CA LEU A 122 -5.05 -0.65 23.07
C LEU A 122 -6.41 -1.23 23.50
N LEU A 123 -6.49 -1.90 24.65
CA LEU A 123 -7.76 -2.44 25.15
C LEU A 123 -8.78 -1.34 25.52
N ALA A 124 -8.31 -0.14 25.84
CA ALA A 124 -9.16 1.01 26.14
C ALA A 124 -9.67 1.73 24.88
N GLU A 125 -9.21 1.36 23.68
CA GLU A 125 -9.54 2.01 22.41
C GLU A 125 -11.05 2.17 22.14
N PRO A 126 -11.91 1.17 22.42
CA PRO A 126 -13.36 1.29 22.21
C PRO A 126 -14.02 2.39 23.04
N PHE A 127 -13.41 2.82 24.14
CA PHE A 127 -13.92 3.85 25.03
C PHE A 127 -13.36 5.25 24.71
N ILE A 128 -12.46 5.36 23.73
CA ILE A 128 -11.88 6.65 23.33
C ILE A 128 -12.86 7.41 22.44
N LYS A 129 -13.21 8.63 22.87
CA LYS A 129 -14.11 9.54 22.15
C LYS A 129 -13.62 9.84 20.75
N ARG A 130 -14.57 10.02 19.83
CA ARG A 130 -14.35 10.41 18.43
C ARG A 130 -13.73 11.81 18.34
N ALA A 131 -12.97 12.04 17.27
CA ALA A 131 -12.50 13.40 16.96
C ALA A 131 -13.65 14.32 16.53
N ASN A 132 -13.54 15.60 16.87
CA ASN A 132 -14.44 16.67 16.44
C ASN A 132 -13.89 17.47 15.25
N LYS A 133 -12.66 17.16 14.81
CA LYS A 133 -11.96 17.81 13.70
C LYS A 133 -11.29 16.75 12.82
N GLU A 134 -10.79 17.17 11.67
CA GLU A 134 -9.89 16.34 10.88
C GLU A 134 -8.55 16.18 11.61
N GLU A 135 -8.00 14.97 11.57
CA GLU A 135 -6.75 14.60 12.24
C GLU A 135 -5.76 14.04 11.23
N SER A 136 -4.48 14.31 11.49
CA SER A 136 -3.40 13.52 10.94
C SER A 136 -3.44 12.08 11.46
N ILE A 137 -2.78 11.15 10.77
CA ILE A 137 -2.61 9.78 11.26
C ILE A 137 -1.94 9.80 12.64
N ALA A 138 -0.94 10.66 12.84
CA ALA A 138 -0.24 10.77 14.11
C ALA A 138 -1.15 11.19 15.27
N GLU A 139 -2.00 12.20 15.07
CA GLU A 139 -2.97 12.65 16.09
C GLU A 139 -3.97 11.53 16.40
N PHE A 140 -4.56 10.94 15.36
CA PHE A 140 -5.54 9.86 15.49
C PHE A 140 -5.01 8.68 16.30
N VAL A 141 -3.81 8.19 15.94
CA VAL A 141 -3.19 7.02 16.59
C VAL A 141 -2.77 7.34 18.01
N LYS A 142 -2.14 8.50 18.25
CA LYS A 142 -1.77 8.92 19.62
C LYS A 142 -2.99 9.00 20.53
N ARG A 143 -4.09 9.59 20.03
CA ARG A 143 -5.36 9.70 20.78
C ARG A 143 -5.95 8.33 21.08
N ARG A 144 -6.04 7.44 20.09
CA ARG A 144 -6.71 6.14 20.25
C ARG A 144 -5.86 5.11 20.97
N ILE A 145 -4.67 4.81 20.45
CA ILE A 145 -3.86 3.66 20.89
C ILE A 145 -2.48 4.05 21.45
N GLY A 146 -2.12 5.32 21.42
CA GLY A 146 -0.96 5.87 22.11
C GLY A 146 0.32 5.96 21.28
N LYS A 147 1.35 6.54 21.89
CA LYS A 147 2.61 6.88 21.20
C LYS A 147 3.39 5.65 20.71
N GLU A 148 3.48 4.59 21.50
CA GLU A 148 4.26 3.40 21.10
C GLU A 148 3.71 2.73 19.83
N PHE A 149 2.39 2.69 19.68
CA PHE A 149 1.77 2.19 18.44
C PHE A 149 2.00 3.12 17.27
N LEU A 150 2.03 4.44 17.49
CA LEU A 150 2.45 5.37 16.46
C LEU A 150 3.90 5.08 16.04
N ASP A 151 4.83 5.02 16.99
CA ASP A 151 6.26 4.94 16.69
C ASP A 151 6.66 3.60 16.06
N TYR A 152 6.10 2.49 16.54
CA TYR A 152 6.59 1.14 16.22
C TYR A 152 5.63 0.29 15.37
N ALA A 153 4.41 0.75 15.10
CA ALA A 153 3.50 0.07 14.17
C ALA A 153 3.11 0.99 13.01
N ILE A 154 2.51 2.14 13.31
CA ILE A 154 1.90 2.98 12.28
C ILE A 154 2.93 3.80 11.51
N SER A 155 3.94 4.39 12.17
CA SER A 155 4.97 5.17 11.47
C SER A 155 5.79 4.30 10.50
N PRO A 156 6.26 3.08 10.90
CA PRO A 156 6.94 2.18 9.97
C PRO A 156 6.04 1.75 8.81
N PHE A 157 4.74 1.48 9.08
CA PHE A 157 3.78 1.17 8.03
C PHE A 157 3.59 2.34 7.05
N VAL A 158 3.39 3.55 7.56
CA VAL A 158 3.22 4.76 6.74
C VAL A 158 4.48 5.06 5.93
N SER A 159 5.65 4.91 6.54
CA SER A 159 6.93 5.05 5.82
C SER A 159 7.06 4.01 4.71
N GLY A 160 6.65 2.76 4.94
CA GLY A 160 6.73 1.70 3.95
C GLY A 160 5.74 1.82 2.79
N VAL A 161 4.57 2.42 3.02
CA VAL A 161 3.50 2.52 2.00
C VAL A 161 3.48 3.88 1.30
N TYR A 162 3.63 4.97 2.06
CA TYR A 162 3.51 6.33 1.55
C TYR A 162 4.84 7.05 1.42
N ALA A 163 5.94 6.49 1.95
CA ALA A 163 7.22 7.19 2.12
C ALA A 163 7.03 8.57 2.79
N GLY A 164 6.04 8.68 3.68
CA GLY A 164 5.53 9.95 4.19
C GLY A 164 5.61 10.09 5.70
N ASN A 165 5.37 11.30 6.18
CA ASN A 165 5.28 11.59 7.61
C ASN A 165 3.83 11.40 8.11
N PRO A 166 3.57 10.54 9.11
CA PRO A 166 2.24 10.37 9.70
C PRO A 166 1.58 11.65 10.22
N SER A 167 2.36 12.66 10.58
CA SER A 167 1.86 13.98 11.03
C SER A 167 1.36 14.87 9.90
N SER A 168 1.71 14.56 8.64
CA SER A 168 1.33 15.35 7.46
C SER A 168 0.22 14.70 6.63
N LEU A 169 -0.16 13.46 6.94
CA LEU A 169 -1.15 12.69 6.20
C LEU A 169 -2.49 12.68 6.94
N SER A 170 -3.56 13.05 6.25
CA SER A 170 -4.93 12.98 6.81
C SER A 170 -5.39 11.52 6.95
N VAL A 171 -5.94 11.19 8.12
CA VAL A 171 -6.50 9.85 8.39
C VAL A 171 -7.68 9.53 7.46
N LYS A 172 -8.47 10.55 7.07
CA LYS A 172 -9.64 10.40 6.20
C LYS A 172 -9.26 9.89 4.81
N TYR A 173 -8.16 10.38 4.27
CA TYR A 173 -7.73 10.08 2.89
C TYR A 173 -6.73 8.92 2.85
N ALA A 174 -5.82 8.82 3.82
CA ALA A 174 -4.86 7.72 3.89
C ALA A 174 -5.50 6.42 4.41
N PHE A 175 -6.39 6.49 5.41
CA PHE A 175 -7.02 5.31 6.02
C PHE A 175 -8.56 5.41 6.05
N PRO A 176 -9.21 5.50 4.88
CA PRO A 176 -10.64 5.77 4.79
C PRO A 176 -11.52 4.71 5.47
N LYS A 177 -11.07 3.45 5.53
CA LYS A 177 -11.78 2.38 6.25
C LYS A 177 -11.77 2.62 7.77
N LEU A 178 -10.62 2.96 8.36
CA LEU A 178 -10.51 3.25 9.80
C LEU A 178 -11.30 4.51 10.17
N TYR A 179 -11.20 5.56 9.36
CA TYR A 179 -11.98 6.78 9.56
C TYR A 179 -13.50 6.52 9.54
N LYS A 180 -13.98 5.66 8.63
CA LYS A 180 -15.40 5.26 8.58
C LYS A 180 -15.82 4.44 9.79
N LEU A 181 -14.95 3.57 10.31
CA LEU A 181 -15.24 2.78 11.52
C LEU A 181 -15.40 3.67 12.75
N GLU A 182 -14.57 4.71 12.91
CA GLU A 182 -14.72 5.68 14.01
C GLU A 182 -16.07 6.43 13.95
N LYS A 183 -16.63 6.65 12.75
CA LYS A 183 -17.90 7.38 12.57
C LYS A 183 -19.15 6.55 12.84
N LYS A 184 -19.06 5.22 12.87
CA LYS A 184 -20.17 4.33 13.24
C LYS A 184 -20.29 4.27 14.74
#